data_AF-A0AAN9BNW1-F1
#
_entry.id   AF-A0AAN9BNW1-F1
#
_cell.length_a   1.000
_cell.length_b   1.000
_cell.length_c   1.000
_cell.angle_alpha   90.00
_cell.angle_beta   90.00
_cell.angle_gamma   90.00
#
_symmetry.space_group_name_H-M   'P 1'
#
loop_
_entity.id
_entity.type
_entity.pdbx_description
1 polymer ?
#
loop_
_entity_poly.entity_id
_entity_poly.type
_entity_poly.pdbx_seq_one_letter_code
_entity_poly.pdbx_strand_id
1 'polypeptide(L)'
;MPLVLIILVVVLVSGSATTVSTNGHLYTGVGVDDKAFSQNVIFEQPAPSAMHCAALCKLQPRCVTFTFDQEVCRGHTVLVTPITPSTPAPGARSFTRESVIVACTNHSDCSQLQNNSCFDGTCVCTPGFFYSISSDTCVSECPPAKLAGSYTRYREHGMPGIVEASKNDASPEECFDFCNNNTDCLSFDFQKSSPRCMLKYIVATSPGSTFTSSPGYDHYQRQCQ
;
A
#
# COMPACT_ATOMS: atom_id res chain seq x y z
N MET A 1 59.38 34.43 41.61
CA MET A 1 58.60 33.51 42.47
C MET A 1 57.53 32.86 41.61
N PRO A 2 57.56 31.54 41.42
CA PRO A 2 56.60 30.80 40.60
C PRO A 2 55.38 30.38 41.45
N LEU A 3 54.20 30.27 40.84
CA LEU A 3 53.11 29.47 41.40
C LEU A 3 52.93 28.23 40.51
N VAL A 4 53.26 27.09 41.09
CA VAL A 4 53.04 25.74 40.58
C VAL A 4 51.65 25.32 41.06
N LEU A 5 50.78 24.78 40.18
CA LEU A 5 49.76 23.84 40.66
C LEU A 5 49.32 22.81 39.59
N ILE A 6 49.92 21.63 39.73
CA ILE A 6 49.34 20.28 39.74
C ILE A 6 48.56 19.81 38.49
N ILE A 7 49.25 18.93 37.76
CA ILE A 7 48.81 18.02 36.73
C ILE A 7 47.84 16.99 37.32
N LEU A 8 46.66 16.81 36.70
CA LEU A 8 45.82 15.63 36.91
C LEU A 8 45.81 14.81 35.61
N VAL A 9 46.64 13.77 35.60
CA VAL A 9 46.66 12.73 34.56
C VAL A 9 45.49 11.81 34.84
N VAL A 10 44.49 11.79 33.95
CA VAL A 10 43.54 10.69 33.86
C VAL A 10 43.82 9.96 32.55
N VAL A 11 44.58 8.88 32.66
CA VAL A 11 44.70 7.86 31.61
C VAL A 11 43.54 6.89 31.81
N LEU A 12 42.63 6.82 30.85
CA LEU A 12 41.83 5.63 30.60
C LEU A 12 41.91 5.28 29.12
N VAL A 13 42.67 4.21 28.89
CA VAL A 13 42.78 3.45 27.65
C VAL A 13 41.47 2.69 27.43
N SER A 14 40.93 2.69 26.22
CA SER A 14 40.68 1.46 25.45
C SER A 14 39.78 1.71 24.23
N GLY A 15 40.10 1.00 23.14
CA GLY A 15 39.14 0.67 22.09
C GLY A 15 39.37 1.35 20.74
N SER A 16 40.30 0.81 19.96
CA SER A 16 40.44 1.11 18.53
C SER A 16 39.17 0.73 17.76
N ALA A 17 38.69 1.62 16.90
CA ALA A 17 38.10 1.26 15.61
C ALA A 17 38.28 2.43 14.64
N THR A 18 39.34 2.35 13.83
CA THR A 18 39.42 3.07 12.57
C THR A 18 38.26 2.65 11.67
N THR A 19 37.37 3.59 11.33
CA THR A 19 36.54 3.46 10.13
C THR A 19 37.14 4.32 9.02
N VAL A 20 37.87 3.65 8.15
CA VAL A 20 38.28 4.13 6.84
C VAL A 20 37.07 4.08 5.90
N SER A 21 36.80 5.19 5.21
CA SER A 21 36.24 5.35 3.85
C SER A 21 34.96 4.55 3.49
N THR A 22 33.90 5.18 2.97
CA THR A 22 33.89 5.62 1.56
C THR A 22 32.74 6.58 1.29
N ASN A 23 33.09 7.76 0.77
CA ASN A 23 32.44 8.47 -0.34
C ASN A 23 30.91 8.40 -0.51
N GLY A 24 30.26 9.52 -0.20
CA GLY A 24 29.39 10.20 -1.16
C GLY A 24 28.01 9.58 -1.42
N HIS A 25 27.06 9.81 -0.51
CA HIS A 25 25.63 9.78 -0.89
C HIS A 25 25.26 11.13 -1.50
N LEU A 26 25.66 11.33 -2.76
CA LEU A 26 25.29 12.49 -3.57
C LEU A 26 23.82 12.34 -4.01
N TYR A 27 22.93 13.10 -3.37
CA TYR A 27 21.65 13.47 -3.96
C TYR A 27 21.94 14.51 -5.04
N THR A 28 21.59 14.25 -6.31
CA THR A 28 21.86 15.18 -7.41
C THR A 28 20.56 15.70 -8.02
N GLY A 29 20.39 17.02 -7.96
CA GLY A 29 19.78 17.84 -9.02
C GLY A 29 18.26 17.82 -9.15
N VAL A 30 17.69 19.03 -9.21
CA VAL A 30 16.35 19.31 -9.74
C VAL A 30 16.40 19.05 -11.25
N GLY A 31 15.71 18.01 -11.72
CA GLY A 31 15.44 17.83 -13.14
C GLY A 31 14.52 18.94 -13.64
N VAL A 32 14.47 19.14 -14.95
CA VAL A 32 13.80 20.27 -15.64
C VAL A 32 12.29 20.40 -15.37
N ASP A 33 11.69 19.48 -14.59
CA ASP A 33 10.27 19.39 -14.23
C ASP A 33 9.98 19.43 -12.70
N ASP A 34 10.83 20.02 -11.87
CA ASP A 34 10.63 20.13 -10.40
C ASP A 34 10.49 18.77 -9.64
N LYS A 35 11.06 17.70 -10.20
CA LYS A 35 11.06 16.37 -9.57
C LYS A 35 12.39 16.10 -8.87
N ALA A 36 12.34 15.82 -7.56
CA ALA A 36 13.49 15.38 -6.76
C ALA A 36 13.59 13.85 -6.74
N PHE A 37 14.76 13.30 -7.08
CA PHE A 37 14.98 11.86 -7.19
C PHE A 37 16.09 11.36 -6.26
N SER A 38 15.87 10.19 -5.68
CA SER A 38 16.92 9.36 -5.08
C SER A 38 17.62 8.56 -6.18
N GLN A 39 18.95 8.50 -6.21
CA GLN A 39 19.69 7.62 -7.14
C GLN A 39 19.50 6.12 -6.84
N ASN A 40 18.78 5.78 -5.77
CA ASN A 40 18.57 4.42 -5.29
C ASN A 40 17.28 3.77 -5.80
N VAL A 41 16.70 4.28 -6.89
CA VAL A 41 15.56 3.67 -7.56
C VAL A 41 16.00 2.36 -8.22
N ILE A 42 15.37 1.25 -7.85
CA ILE A 42 15.66 -0.07 -8.42
C ILE A 42 14.64 -0.53 -9.43
N PHE A 43 13.45 0.06 -9.40
CA PHE A 43 12.45 -0.11 -10.45
C PHE A 43 11.53 1.11 -10.47
N GLU A 44 11.03 1.39 -11.66
CA GLU A 44 9.97 2.36 -11.91
C GLU A 44 9.00 1.73 -12.91
N GLN A 45 7.72 1.71 -12.57
CA GLN A 45 6.69 1.17 -13.46
C GLN A 45 5.31 1.75 -13.13
N PRO A 46 4.38 1.70 -14.10
CA PRO A 46 2.98 1.96 -13.83
C PRO A 46 2.46 1.03 -12.73
N ALA A 47 1.67 1.57 -11.82
CA ALA A 47 0.95 0.83 -10.82
C ALA A 47 -0.44 1.46 -10.64
N PRO A 48 -1.51 0.67 -10.64
CA PRO A 48 -2.87 1.19 -10.44
C PRO A 48 -3.11 1.67 -9.00
N SER A 49 -2.19 1.44 -8.05
CA SER A 49 -2.30 1.91 -6.66
C SER A 49 -0.98 1.83 -5.89
N ALA A 50 -0.93 2.52 -4.75
CA ALA A 50 0.14 2.36 -3.77
C ALA A 50 0.23 0.92 -3.22
N MET A 51 -0.88 0.18 -3.12
CA MET A 51 -0.86 -1.23 -2.72
C MET A 51 -0.23 -2.12 -3.78
N HIS A 52 -0.55 -1.88 -5.06
CA HIS A 52 0.13 -2.56 -6.16
C HIS A 52 1.63 -2.22 -6.14
N CYS A 53 1.98 -0.97 -5.86
CA CYS A 53 3.36 -0.54 -5.69
C CYS A 53 4.09 -1.24 -4.52
N ALA A 54 3.40 -1.45 -3.40
CA ALA A 54 3.92 -2.22 -2.28
C ALA A 54 4.20 -3.69 -2.66
N ALA A 55 3.30 -4.31 -3.41
CA ALA A 55 3.48 -5.68 -3.91
C ALA A 55 4.71 -5.78 -4.83
N LEU A 56 4.89 -4.81 -5.73
CA LEU A 56 6.06 -4.71 -6.60
C LEU A 56 7.35 -4.53 -5.80
N CYS A 57 7.34 -3.68 -4.78
CA CYS A 57 8.47 -3.49 -3.88
C CYS A 57 8.82 -4.78 -3.13
N LYS A 58 7.81 -5.53 -2.67
CA LYS A 58 8.02 -6.83 -1.99
C LYS A 58 8.66 -7.89 -2.89
N LEU A 59 8.38 -7.88 -4.20
CA LEU A 59 8.97 -8.80 -5.17
C LEU A 59 10.45 -8.51 -5.44
N GLN A 60 10.92 -7.30 -5.09
CA GLN A 60 12.28 -6.88 -5.34
C GLN A 60 13.15 -7.06 -4.09
N PRO A 61 14.15 -7.96 -4.10
CA PRO A 61 14.93 -8.32 -2.90
C PRO A 61 15.65 -7.14 -2.24
N ARG A 62 15.89 -6.07 -3.01
CA ARG A 62 16.62 -4.88 -2.58
C ARG A 62 15.70 -3.70 -2.26
N CYS A 63 14.38 -3.84 -2.38
CA CYS A 63 13.45 -2.76 -2.09
C CYS A 63 13.25 -2.60 -0.58
N VAL A 64 13.48 -1.39 -0.10
CA VAL A 64 13.34 -1.00 1.32
C VAL A 64 12.15 -0.04 1.50
N THR A 65 11.95 0.89 0.57
CA THR A 65 10.79 1.79 0.55
C THR A 65 10.28 1.96 -0.88
N PHE A 66 9.07 2.51 -1.04
CA PHE A 66 8.58 2.89 -2.35
C PHE A 66 7.89 4.26 -2.29
N THR A 67 7.86 4.93 -3.43
CA THR A 67 7.06 6.14 -3.65
C THR A 67 6.01 5.85 -4.72
N PHE A 68 4.80 6.35 -4.49
CA PHE A 68 3.69 6.24 -5.43
C PHE A 68 3.14 7.63 -5.75
N ASP A 69 3.12 7.99 -7.03
CA ASP A 69 2.63 9.30 -7.50
C ASP A 69 2.09 9.17 -8.93
N GLN A 70 0.91 9.73 -9.20
CA GLN A 70 0.24 9.72 -10.52
C GLN A 70 0.29 8.36 -11.24
N GLU A 71 -0.06 7.28 -10.54
CA GLU A 71 -0.02 5.88 -11.05
C GLU A 71 1.39 5.37 -11.39
N VAL A 72 2.44 6.05 -10.92
CA VAL A 72 3.82 5.60 -11.08
C VAL A 72 4.35 5.11 -9.75
N CYS A 73 4.76 3.85 -9.73
CA CYS A 73 5.43 3.21 -8.63
C CYS A 73 6.94 3.27 -8.82
N ARG A 74 7.67 3.67 -7.77
CA ARG A 74 9.13 3.64 -7.74
C ARG A 74 9.60 2.98 -6.46
N GLY A 75 10.36 1.89 -6.57
CA GLY A 75 10.98 1.23 -5.42
C GLY A 75 12.40 1.71 -5.17
N HIS A 76 12.78 1.85 -3.91
CA HIS A 76 14.05 2.39 -3.46
C HIS A 76 14.80 1.41 -2.57
N THR A 77 16.13 1.37 -2.62
CA THR A 77 16.96 0.55 -1.71
C THR A 77 17.25 1.21 -0.35
N VAL A 78 16.74 2.41 -0.13
CA VAL A 78 17.00 3.23 1.06
C VAL A 78 15.71 3.67 1.71
N LEU A 79 15.80 4.06 2.99
CA LEU A 79 14.69 4.66 3.72
C LEU A 79 14.49 6.11 3.29
N VAL A 80 13.36 6.42 2.65
CA VAL A 80 12.98 7.80 2.29
C VAL A 80 12.11 8.38 3.40
N THR A 81 12.64 9.37 4.14
CA THR A 81 11.96 10.00 5.29
C THR A 81 11.77 11.51 5.08
N PRO A 82 10.87 12.19 5.83
CA PRO A 82 10.73 13.64 5.77
C PRO A 82 12.01 14.43 6.13
N ILE A 83 13.00 13.77 6.75
CA ILE A 83 14.25 14.36 7.24
C ILE A 83 15.40 14.11 6.23
N THR A 84 15.17 13.32 5.18
CA THR A 84 16.15 13.23 4.09
C THR A 84 16.22 14.55 3.34
N PRO A 85 17.43 15.03 2.94
CA PRO A 85 17.65 16.38 2.41
C PRO A 85 17.06 16.65 1.01
N SER A 86 16.05 15.89 0.59
CA SER A 86 15.29 16.14 -0.63
C SER A 86 13.79 15.99 -0.33
N THR A 87 13.05 17.08 -0.42
CA THR A 87 11.58 17.09 -0.40
C THR A 87 11.05 16.26 -1.57
N PRO A 88 10.16 15.27 -1.34
CA PRO A 88 9.45 14.58 -2.41
C PRO A 88 8.67 15.58 -3.29
N ALA A 89 8.45 15.23 -4.56
CA ALA A 89 7.59 16.00 -5.44
C ALA A 89 6.23 16.29 -4.76
N PRO A 90 5.61 17.47 -5.00
CA PRO A 90 4.30 17.79 -4.43
C PRO A 90 3.29 16.67 -4.73
N GLY A 91 2.76 16.02 -3.68
CA GLY A 91 1.80 14.91 -3.78
C GLY A 91 2.40 13.50 -3.64
N ALA A 92 3.72 13.34 -3.76
CA ALA A 92 4.38 12.04 -3.60
C ALA A 92 4.35 11.58 -2.13
N ARG A 93 3.81 10.37 -1.89
CA ARG A 93 3.83 9.71 -0.58
C ARG A 93 4.92 8.64 -0.56
N SER A 94 5.75 8.64 0.49
CA SER A 94 6.78 7.62 0.74
C SER A 94 6.24 6.60 1.73
N PHE A 95 6.41 5.32 1.41
CA PHE A 95 5.96 4.21 2.23
C PHE A 95 7.15 3.30 2.54
N THR A 96 7.34 2.97 3.81
CA THR A 96 8.28 1.91 4.16
C THR A 96 7.69 0.56 3.76
N ARG A 97 8.55 -0.41 3.46
CA ARG A 97 8.15 -1.80 3.21
C ARG A 97 7.24 -2.37 4.31
N GLU A 98 7.31 -1.83 5.53
CA GLU A 98 6.51 -2.21 6.69
C GLU A 98 5.18 -1.44 6.82
N SER A 99 5.02 -0.27 6.19
CA SER A 99 3.95 0.68 6.50
C SER A 99 2.65 0.57 5.67
N VAL A 100 2.41 -0.44 4.84
CA VAL A 100 1.15 -0.50 4.03
C VAL A 100 0.39 -1.82 4.13
N ILE A 101 0.84 -2.74 4.99
CA ILE A 101 0.08 -3.91 5.37
C ILE A 101 0.20 -3.98 6.89
N VAL A 102 -0.75 -3.38 7.60
CA VAL A 102 -0.81 -3.55 9.05
C VAL A 102 -1.20 -4.99 9.28
N ALA A 103 -0.21 -5.80 9.67
CA ALA A 103 -0.44 -7.18 10.04
C ALA A 103 -1.30 -7.21 11.30
N CYS A 104 -2.20 -8.17 11.37
CA CYS A 104 -3.09 -8.34 12.50
C CYS A 104 -3.33 -9.82 12.77
N THR A 105 -3.61 -10.14 14.02
CA THR A 105 -4.13 -11.43 14.45
C THR A 105 -5.61 -11.31 14.80
N ASN A 106 -6.01 -10.14 15.31
CA ASN A 106 -7.38 -9.84 15.70
C ASN A 106 -7.74 -8.38 15.39
N HIS A 107 -9.01 -8.03 15.52
CA HIS A 107 -9.50 -6.69 15.17
C HIS A 107 -8.83 -5.54 15.95
N SER A 108 -8.40 -5.76 17.19
CA SER A 108 -7.80 -4.69 18.02
C SER A 108 -6.44 -4.21 17.50
N ASP A 109 -5.74 -5.05 16.73
CA ASP A 109 -4.47 -4.70 16.09
C ASP A 109 -4.65 -3.62 15.01
N CYS A 110 -5.88 -3.43 14.52
CA CYS A 110 -6.23 -2.51 13.45
C CYS A 110 -6.78 -1.16 13.96
N SER A 111 -6.51 -0.79 15.20
CA SER A 111 -7.03 0.39 15.90
C SER A 111 -6.76 1.75 15.23
N GLN A 112 -5.92 1.79 14.19
CA GLN A 112 -5.54 2.99 13.45
C GLN A 112 -6.65 3.51 12.52
N LEU A 113 -7.58 2.65 12.09
CA LEU A 113 -8.64 2.97 11.14
C LEU A 113 -10.00 2.86 11.84
N GLN A 114 -11.02 3.62 11.43
CA GLN A 114 -12.40 3.29 11.80
C GLN A 114 -13.00 2.33 10.76
N ASN A 115 -14.01 1.54 11.12
CA ASN A 115 -14.68 0.60 10.21
C ASN A 115 -13.72 -0.34 9.47
N ASN A 116 -12.77 -0.89 10.21
CA ASN A 116 -11.79 -1.83 9.71
C ASN A 116 -12.06 -3.23 10.27
N SER A 117 -11.40 -4.23 9.73
CA SER A 117 -11.37 -5.58 10.28
C SER A 117 -10.02 -6.22 10.01
N CYS A 118 -9.62 -7.11 10.91
CA CYS A 118 -8.51 -8.00 10.64
C CYS A 118 -9.00 -9.12 9.74
N PHE A 119 -8.59 -9.09 8.48
CA PHE A 119 -8.94 -10.11 7.51
C PHE A 119 -7.68 -10.77 7.01
N ASP A 120 -7.56 -12.08 7.25
CA ASP A 120 -6.48 -12.89 6.72
C ASP A 120 -5.08 -12.34 7.05
N GLY A 121 -4.91 -11.97 8.31
CA GLY A 121 -3.64 -11.45 8.79
C GLY A 121 -3.37 -9.98 8.44
N THR A 122 -4.32 -9.29 7.78
CA THR A 122 -4.16 -7.91 7.31
C THR A 122 -5.32 -7.03 7.72
N CYS A 123 -5.04 -5.81 8.20
CA CYS A 123 -6.07 -4.81 8.42
C CYS A 123 -6.60 -4.29 7.09
N VAL A 124 -7.90 -4.46 6.87
CA VAL A 124 -8.64 -3.96 5.70
C VAL A 124 -9.88 -3.24 6.18
N CYS A 125 -10.55 -2.50 5.30
CA CYS A 125 -11.89 -2.00 5.63
C CYS A 125 -12.86 -3.17 5.86
N THR A 126 -13.76 -3.01 6.82
CA THR A 126 -14.88 -3.95 7.02
C THR A 126 -15.62 -4.10 5.69
N PRO A 127 -16.03 -5.33 5.29
CA PRO A 127 -16.81 -5.52 4.07
C PRO A 127 -17.96 -4.52 3.98
N GLY A 128 -18.11 -3.84 2.84
CA GLY A 128 -19.09 -2.78 2.65
C GLY A 128 -18.55 -1.35 2.82
N PHE A 129 -17.37 -1.18 3.40
CA PHE A 129 -16.70 0.13 3.49
C PHE A 129 -15.59 0.24 2.46
N PHE A 130 -15.51 1.39 1.80
CA PHE A 130 -14.48 1.69 0.81
C PHE A 130 -13.24 2.23 1.51
N TYR A 131 -12.06 1.69 1.20
CA TYR A 131 -10.83 2.38 1.57
C TYR A 131 -10.67 3.61 0.68
N SER A 132 -10.60 4.79 1.29
CA SER A 132 -10.37 6.06 0.60
C SER A 132 -8.90 6.41 0.62
N ILE A 133 -8.28 6.45 -0.56
CA ILE A 133 -6.86 6.73 -0.73
C ILE A 133 -6.54 8.19 -0.35
N SER A 134 -7.40 9.13 -0.74
CA SER A 134 -7.22 10.56 -0.41
C SER A 134 -7.21 10.83 1.09
N SER A 135 -8.16 10.25 1.82
CA SER A 135 -8.34 10.47 3.26
C SER A 135 -7.72 9.40 4.16
N ASP A 136 -7.07 8.39 3.58
CA ASP A 136 -6.41 7.28 4.30
C ASP A 136 -7.28 6.64 5.39
N THR A 137 -8.55 6.38 5.06
CA THR A 137 -9.54 5.85 6.01
C THR A 137 -10.65 5.07 5.30
N CYS A 138 -11.45 4.32 6.07
CA CYS A 138 -12.61 3.59 5.55
C CYS A 138 -13.85 4.47 5.58
N VAL A 139 -14.47 4.67 4.41
CA VAL A 139 -15.68 5.48 4.22
C VAL A 139 -16.86 4.60 3.82
N SER A 140 -18.07 4.99 4.23
CA SER A 140 -19.30 4.22 3.94
C SER A 140 -19.81 4.45 2.52
N GLU A 141 -19.40 5.54 1.87
CA GLU A 141 -19.86 5.92 0.53
C GLU A 141 -18.66 6.30 -0.34
N CYS A 142 -18.72 5.93 -1.61
CA CYS A 142 -17.79 6.40 -2.63
C CYS A 142 -18.58 6.85 -3.86
N PRO A 143 -18.54 8.15 -4.22
CA PRO A 143 -19.20 8.64 -5.42
C PRO A 143 -18.69 7.91 -6.67
N PRO A 144 -19.53 7.64 -7.69
CA PRO A 144 -19.09 6.94 -8.91
C PRO A 144 -17.87 7.57 -9.58
N ALA A 145 -17.79 8.90 -9.60
CA ALA A 145 -16.66 9.65 -10.15
C ALA A 145 -15.34 9.51 -9.36
N LYS A 146 -15.39 8.89 -8.17
CA LYS A 146 -14.26 8.67 -7.27
C LYS A 146 -13.95 7.19 -7.06
N LEU A 147 -14.66 6.28 -7.73
CA LEU A 147 -14.34 4.86 -7.66
C LEU A 147 -12.98 4.60 -8.30
N ALA A 148 -12.05 4.04 -7.52
CA ALA A 148 -10.72 3.69 -7.98
C ALA A 148 -10.73 2.38 -8.78
N GLY A 149 -9.66 2.15 -9.55
CA GLY A 149 -9.37 0.85 -10.19
C GLY A 149 -8.68 -0.15 -9.24
N SER A 150 -8.55 0.18 -7.96
CA SER A 150 -7.96 -0.67 -6.92
C SER A 150 -9.02 -1.37 -6.08
N TYR A 151 -8.64 -2.52 -5.49
CA TYR A 151 -9.58 -3.43 -4.84
C TYR A 151 -9.06 -3.91 -3.49
N THR A 152 -9.98 -4.08 -2.55
CA THR A 152 -9.80 -4.87 -1.34
C THR A 152 -10.28 -6.29 -1.60
N ARG A 153 -9.45 -7.29 -1.27
CA ARG A 153 -9.77 -8.71 -1.45
C ARG A 153 -10.13 -9.37 -0.13
N TYR A 154 -11.21 -10.14 -0.14
CA TYR A 154 -11.63 -11.00 0.96
C TYR A 154 -11.65 -12.46 0.50
N ARG A 155 -10.62 -13.22 0.87
CA ARG A 155 -10.43 -14.63 0.51
C ARG A 155 -11.48 -15.55 1.11
N GLU A 156 -11.90 -16.57 0.37
CA GLU A 156 -12.88 -17.58 0.82
C GLU A 156 -14.22 -16.98 1.29
N HIS A 157 -14.60 -15.85 0.69
CA HIS A 157 -15.83 -15.12 0.99
C HIS A 157 -16.48 -14.65 -0.31
N GLY A 158 -17.77 -14.35 -0.22
CA GLY A 158 -18.55 -13.84 -1.35
C GLY A 158 -19.86 -13.21 -0.89
N MET A 159 -20.56 -12.61 -1.85
CA MET A 159 -21.92 -12.10 -1.69
C MET A 159 -22.90 -12.86 -2.58
N PRO A 160 -23.30 -14.09 -2.22
CA PRO A 160 -24.10 -14.95 -3.08
C PRO A 160 -25.46 -14.35 -3.44
N GLY A 161 -26.02 -14.79 -4.57
CA GLY A 161 -27.39 -14.48 -5.01
C GLY A 161 -27.55 -13.18 -5.79
N ILE A 162 -26.54 -12.32 -5.83
CA ILE A 162 -26.58 -11.04 -6.55
C ILE A 162 -25.53 -11.05 -7.64
N VAL A 163 -25.97 -11.09 -8.90
CA VAL A 163 -25.12 -11.12 -10.09
C VAL A 163 -25.77 -10.24 -11.15
N GLU A 164 -25.11 -9.14 -11.47
CA GLU A 164 -25.60 -8.20 -12.49
C GLU A 164 -25.01 -8.52 -13.86
N ALA A 165 -23.72 -8.83 -13.87
CA ALA A 165 -23.01 -9.27 -15.06
C ALA A 165 -21.99 -10.34 -14.70
N SER A 166 -21.69 -11.23 -15.64
CA SER A 166 -20.69 -12.27 -15.43
C SER A 166 -19.80 -12.44 -16.65
N LYS A 167 -18.52 -12.72 -16.40
CA LYS A 167 -17.55 -13.12 -17.42
C LYS A 167 -16.98 -14.48 -17.03
N ASN A 168 -17.16 -15.47 -17.90
CA ASN A 168 -16.60 -16.81 -17.74
C ASN A 168 -15.18 -16.88 -18.28
N ASP A 169 -14.46 -17.92 -17.88
CA ASP A 169 -13.07 -18.21 -18.28
C ASP A 169 -12.15 -17.01 -18.09
N ALA A 170 -12.34 -16.28 -16.99
CA ALA A 170 -11.63 -15.03 -16.70
C ALA A 170 -10.58 -15.21 -15.60
N SER A 171 -9.46 -14.49 -15.71
CA SER A 171 -8.54 -14.28 -14.60
C SER A 171 -9.05 -13.19 -13.64
N PRO A 172 -8.53 -13.09 -12.40
CA PRO A 172 -8.84 -11.97 -11.51
C PRO A 172 -8.56 -10.59 -12.14
N GLU A 173 -7.49 -10.46 -12.90
CA GLU A 173 -7.10 -9.22 -13.58
C GLU A 173 -8.12 -8.83 -14.65
N GLU A 174 -8.56 -9.81 -15.45
CA GLU A 174 -9.63 -9.59 -16.42
C GLU A 174 -10.95 -9.21 -15.76
N CYS A 175 -11.20 -9.68 -14.52
CA CYS A 175 -12.35 -9.28 -13.73
C CYS A 175 -12.22 -7.85 -13.18
N PHE A 176 -11.01 -7.39 -12.84
CA PHE A 176 -10.76 -5.98 -12.51
C PHE A 176 -11.10 -5.09 -13.70
N ASP A 177 -10.60 -5.42 -14.89
CA ASP A 177 -10.88 -4.66 -16.11
C ASP A 177 -12.38 -4.68 -16.46
N PHE A 178 -13.01 -5.85 -16.32
CA PHE A 178 -14.44 -5.99 -16.56
C PHE A 178 -15.26 -5.12 -15.59
N CYS A 179 -14.92 -5.10 -14.31
CA CYS A 179 -15.58 -4.24 -13.33
C CYS A 179 -15.27 -2.76 -13.56
N ASN A 180 -14.02 -2.38 -13.84
CA ASN A 180 -13.63 -0.99 -14.09
C ASN A 180 -14.33 -0.38 -15.32
N ASN A 181 -14.61 -1.18 -16.35
CA ASN A 181 -15.34 -0.77 -17.54
C ASN A 181 -16.87 -0.69 -17.33
N ASN A 182 -17.38 -1.16 -16.19
CA ASN A 182 -18.78 -1.02 -15.79
C ASN A 182 -18.85 0.06 -14.70
N THR A 183 -19.30 1.27 -15.05
CA THR A 183 -19.25 2.45 -14.16
C THR A 183 -19.93 2.24 -12.82
N ASP A 184 -20.98 1.42 -12.78
CA ASP A 184 -21.74 1.13 -11.56
C ASP A 184 -21.19 -0.05 -10.76
N CYS A 185 -20.20 -0.78 -11.30
CA CYS A 185 -19.58 -1.91 -10.60
C CYS A 185 -18.89 -1.42 -9.33
N LEU A 186 -19.35 -1.92 -8.18
CA LEU A 186 -18.81 -1.63 -6.86
C LEU A 186 -17.97 -2.80 -6.32
N SER A 187 -18.34 -4.02 -6.69
CA SER A 187 -17.66 -5.23 -6.25
C SER A 187 -17.91 -6.41 -7.21
N PHE A 188 -17.16 -7.49 -7.04
CA PHE A 188 -17.44 -8.76 -7.70
C PHE A 188 -16.99 -9.94 -6.86
N ASP A 189 -17.63 -11.09 -7.09
CA ASP A 189 -17.13 -12.38 -6.60
C ASP A 189 -16.37 -13.08 -7.72
N PHE A 190 -15.24 -13.71 -7.38
CA PHE A 190 -14.47 -14.55 -8.27
C PHE A 190 -14.55 -16.00 -7.83
N GLN A 191 -15.03 -16.88 -8.71
CA GLN A 191 -15.05 -18.32 -8.45
C GLN A 191 -13.75 -18.98 -8.93
N LYS A 192 -13.01 -19.63 -8.03
CA LYS A 192 -11.69 -20.21 -8.35
C LYS A 192 -11.76 -21.52 -9.15
N SER A 193 -12.75 -22.37 -8.87
CA SER A 193 -12.86 -23.72 -9.47
C SER A 193 -13.40 -23.71 -10.90
N SER A 194 -14.21 -22.72 -11.23
CA SER A 194 -14.69 -22.43 -12.58
C SER A 194 -14.46 -20.94 -12.77
N PRO A 195 -13.28 -20.54 -13.28
CA PRO A 195 -12.81 -19.17 -13.30
C PRO A 195 -13.85 -18.23 -13.93
N ARG A 196 -14.55 -17.47 -13.11
CA ARG A 196 -15.53 -16.48 -13.58
C ARG A 196 -15.70 -15.36 -12.57
N CYS A 197 -15.95 -14.15 -13.07
CA CYS A 197 -16.39 -13.03 -12.25
C CYS A 197 -17.91 -12.93 -12.25
N MET A 198 -18.45 -12.48 -11.13
CA MET A 198 -19.84 -12.07 -10.97
C MET A 198 -19.85 -10.64 -10.42
N LEU A 199 -20.03 -9.66 -11.31
CA LEU A 199 -20.08 -8.24 -10.97
C LEU A 199 -21.35 -7.90 -10.19
N LYS A 200 -21.22 -6.88 -9.35
CA LYS A 200 -22.27 -6.40 -8.45
C LYS A 200 -22.24 -4.87 -8.40
N TYR A 201 -23.42 -4.27 -8.42
CA TYR A 201 -23.63 -2.82 -8.24
C TYR A 201 -23.94 -2.46 -6.78
N ILE A 202 -23.51 -3.33 -5.86
CA ILE A 202 -23.75 -3.23 -4.42
C ILE A 202 -22.50 -3.66 -3.63
N VAL A 203 -22.52 -3.39 -2.33
CA VAL A 203 -21.49 -3.81 -1.37
C VAL A 203 -22.15 -4.48 -0.15
N ALA A 204 -21.36 -5.02 0.79
CA ALA A 204 -21.87 -5.82 1.91
C ALA A 204 -22.75 -5.07 2.93
N THR A 205 -22.72 -3.74 2.91
CA THR A 205 -23.61 -2.88 3.72
C THR A 205 -24.89 -2.51 2.98
N SER A 206 -25.01 -2.85 1.69
CA SER A 206 -26.22 -2.58 0.90
C SER A 206 -27.40 -3.42 1.40
N PRO A 207 -28.63 -2.87 1.40
CA PRO A 207 -29.82 -3.62 1.81
C PRO A 207 -30.02 -4.90 1.00
N GLY A 208 -30.34 -6.01 1.68
CA GLY A 208 -30.57 -7.31 1.05
C GLY A 208 -29.29 -8.03 0.60
N SER A 209 -28.11 -7.44 0.79
CA SER A 209 -26.85 -8.15 0.58
C SER A 209 -26.57 -9.12 1.75
N THR A 210 -25.79 -10.15 1.49
CA THR A 210 -25.31 -11.08 2.53
C THR A 210 -23.86 -11.41 2.22
N PHE A 211 -22.94 -10.94 3.06
CA PHE A 211 -21.53 -11.28 2.98
C PHE A 211 -21.24 -12.47 3.88
N THR A 212 -20.73 -13.56 3.29
CA THR A 212 -20.54 -14.82 4.01
C THR A 212 -19.23 -15.48 3.61
N SER A 213 -18.74 -16.35 4.50
CA SER A 213 -17.73 -17.32 4.11
C SER A 213 -18.29 -18.21 2.99
N SER A 214 -17.51 -18.32 1.92
CA SER A 214 -17.84 -19.06 0.72
C SER A 214 -16.56 -19.68 0.18
N PRO A 215 -16.18 -20.89 0.65
CA PRO A 215 -14.99 -21.58 0.18
C PRO A 215 -15.02 -21.76 -1.34
N GLY A 216 -13.89 -21.51 -1.99
CA GLY A 216 -13.77 -21.53 -3.45
C GLY A 216 -14.10 -20.20 -4.13
N TYR A 217 -14.49 -19.17 -3.38
CA TYR A 217 -14.72 -17.82 -3.87
C TYR A 217 -13.80 -16.82 -3.21
N ASP A 218 -13.47 -15.74 -3.91
CA ASP A 218 -12.89 -14.54 -3.32
C ASP A 218 -13.75 -13.33 -3.69
N HIS A 219 -14.01 -12.47 -2.72
CA HIS A 219 -14.73 -11.22 -2.94
C HIS A 219 -13.75 -10.07 -3.16
N TYR A 220 -14.02 -9.24 -4.16
CA TYR A 220 -13.24 -8.05 -4.46
C TYR A 220 -14.15 -6.83 -4.44
N GLN A 221 -13.83 -5.84 -3.61
CA GLN A 221 -14.57 -4.59 -3.52
C GLN A 221 -13.68 -3.44 -3.99
N ARG A 222 -14.22 -2.53 -4.79
CA ARG A 222 -13.49 -1.33 -5.22
C ARG A 222 -13.15 -0.42 -4.04
N GLN A 223 -12.13 0.39 -4.25
CA GLN A 223 -11.69 1.44 -3.33
C GLN A 223 -12.12 2.81 -3.85
N CYS A 224 -11.91 3.84 -3.02
CA CYS A 224 -12.20 5.23 -3.35
C CYS A 224 -10.92 6.04 -3.52
N GLN A 225 -10.94 7.00 -4.45
CA GLN A 225 -9.83 7.90 -4.76
C GLN A 225 -9.93 9.20 -3.96
#